data_AF-A0A9D7IBW4-F1
#
_entry.id   AF-A0A9D7IBW4-F1
#
_cell.length_a   1.000
_cell.length_b   1.000
_cell.length_c   1.000
_cell.angle_alpha   90.00
_cell.angle_beta   90.00
_cell.angle_gamma   90.00
#
_symmetry.space_group_name_H-M   'P 1'
#
loop_
_entity.id
_entity.type
_entity.pdbx_description
1 polymer ?
#
loop_
_entity_poly.entity_id
_entity_poly.type
_entity_poly.pdbx_seq_one_letter_code
_entity_poly.pdbx_strand_id
1 'polypeptide(L)'
;MDKTIHKYEMGVIGNCSYLAYIDINANVNWLCMPKFDSSFLFGSLLDKEKGGTFSIGPEGKNFTSKQYYIENTNILCTEFHCDDGKFKVTDFAPRFLQQDRYYRPLLLMRKIEVMEGRPMIKVICKPVGNYGEVFPEVLSGSNHLRFLNVGTNVRLTTDISLNYILEEKSFVLSESRYLAFSYELPLESGLESTFELFFSKTREYWQNWVKTTSIPSLYQKEMIRSALVLKLHQYEDTGGIIASGSMSLPEFDQSGRNWDYRYCWMRDTYYSLYALNSIGHFEESQNISVH
;
A
#
# COMPACT_ATOMS: atom_id res chain seq x y z
N MET A 1 -16.72 -17.59 27.05
CA MET A 1 -15.80 -16.48 26.72
C MET A 1 -15.73 -16.43 25.21
N ASP A 2 -16.46 -15.49 24.62
CA ASP A 2 -16.34 -15.19 23.19
C ASP A 2 -14.91 -14.70 22.94
N LYS A 3 -14.08 -15.52 22.29
CA LYS A 3 -12.82 -15.03 21.75
C LYS A 3 -13.20 -14.19 20.53
N THR A 4 -13.39 -12.90 20.74
CA THR A 4 -13.50 -11.92 19.66
C THR A 4 -12.23 -12.06 18.81
N ILE A 5 -12.34 -12.74 17.67
CA ILE A 5 -11.24 -12.81 16.72
C ILE A 5 -11.06 -11.38 16.23
N HIS A 6 -9.95 -10.74 16.61
CA HIS A 6 -9.57 -9.43 16.07
C HIS A 6 -9.26 -9.61 14.58
N LYS A 7 -10.28 -9.47 13.73
CA LYS A 7 -10.11 -9.38 12.28
C LYS A 7 -9.79 -7.93 11.95
N TYR A 8 -8.58 -7.67 11.51
CA TYR A 8 -8.22 -6.40 10.88
C TYR A 8 -8.66 -6.48 9.42
N GLU A 9 -9.72 -5.75 9.08
CA GLU A 9 -10.24 -5.70 7.71
C GLU A 9 -9.38 -4.75 6.87
N MET A 10 -8.24 -5.26 6.41
CA MET A 10 -7.25 -4.50 5.65
C MET A 10 -6.72 -5.31 4.47
N GLY A 11 -6.50 -4.61 3.37
CA GLY A 11 -5.70 -5.08 2.24
C GLY A 11 -4.25 -4.69 2.41
N VAL A 12 -3.36 -5.52 1.90
CA VAL A 12 -1.93 -5.22 1.73
C VAL A 12 -1.59 -4.98 0.25
N ILE A 13 -0.79 -3.96 -0.01
CA ILE A 13 -0.15 -3.72 -1.32
C ILE A 13 1.35 -3.51 -1.11
N GLY A 14 2.15 -3.67 -2.15
CA GLY A 14 3.59 -3.47 -2.09
C GLY A 14 4.29 -3.86 -3.38
N ASN A 15 5.60 -3.64 -3.44
CA ASN A 15 6.42 -3.94 -4.62
C ASN A 15 7.74 -4.67 -4.29
N CYS A 16 7.81 -5.30 -3.11
CA CYS A 16 9.00 -5.97 -2.58
C CYS A 16 10.15 -5.01 -2.18
N SER A 17 9.95 -3.69 -2.25
CA SER A 17 10.81 -2.69 -1.60
C SER A 17 10.16 -2.14 -0.33
N TYR A 18 8.84 -1.98 -0.37
CA TYR A 18 8.00 -1.57 0.74
C TYR A 18 6.61 -2.23 0.64
N LEU A 19 5.81 -2.07 1.69
CA LEU A 19 4.39 -2.42 1.70
C LEU A 19 3.55 -1.38 2.42
N ALA A 20 2.24 -1.44 2.20
CA ALA A 20 1.25 -0.64 2.89
C ALA A 20 0.05 -1.49 3.31
N TYR A 21 -0.54 -1.18 4.46
CA TYR A 21 -1.85 -1.70 4.87
C TYR A 21 -2.91 -0.62 4.68
N ILE A 22 -3.99 -1.01 4.01
CA ILE A 22 -5.10 -0.15 3.63
C ILE A 22 -6.41 -0.73 4.16
N ASP A 23 -7.11 -0.02 5.03
CA ASP A 23 -8.40 -0.48 5.56
C ASP A 23 -9.53 -0.45 4.52
N ILE A 24 -10.67 -1.05 4.87
CA ILE A 24 -11.88 -1.07 4.02
C ILE A 24 -12.44 0.31 3.66
N ASN A 25 -11.93 1.38 4.26
CA ASN A 25 -12.31 2.77 3.97
C ASN A 25 -11.21 3.51 3.22
N ALA A 26 -10.32 2.77 2.55
CA ALA A 26 -9.22 3.30 1.76
C ALA A 26 -8.30 4.25 2.55
N ASN A 27 -8.16 4.05 3.87
CA ASN A 27 -7.13 4.73 4.65
C ASN A 27 -5.84 3.94 4.58
N VAL A 28 -4.70 4.59 4.34
CA VAL A 28 -3.40 3.97 4.53
C VAL A 28 -3.08 4.03 6.02
N ASN A 29 -3.27 2.92 6.74
CA ASN A 29 -3.05 2.85 8.18
C ASN A 29 -1.60 2.52 8.55
N TRP A 30 -0.86 1.96 7.59
CA TRP A 30 0.53 1.61 7.76
C TRP A 30 1.30 1.76 6.45
N LEU A 31 2.41 2.47 6.48
CA LEU A 31 3.38 2.59 5.39
C LEU A 31 4.73 3.00 5.95
N CYS A 32 5.75 2.18 5.74
CA CYS A 32 7.14 2.50 6.02
C CYS A 32 7.89 2.68 4.70
N MET A 33 8.66 3.76 4.57
CA MET A 33 9.54 4.02 3.43
C MET A 33 10.84 4.66 3.94
N PRO A 34 12.00 4.42 3.30
CA PRO A 34 12.18 3.70 2.03
C PRO A 34 12.18 2.17 2.15
N LYS A 35 12.33 1.62 3.36
CA LYS A 35 12.43 0.18 3.62
C LYS A 35 11.39 -0.27 4.64
N PHE A 36 11.21 -1.58 4.77
CA PHE A 36 10.29 -2.18 5.75
C PHE A 36 10.58 -1.77 7.20
N ASP A 37 11.86 -1.67 7.58
CA ASP A 37 12.32 -1.32 8.93
C ASP A 37 12.43 0.19 9.18
N SER A 38 12.16 1.02 8.16
CA SER A 38 12.17 2.47 8.29
C SER A 38 11.06 2.96 9.22
N SER A 39 11.18 4.21 9.68
CA SER A 39 10.08 4.85 10.40
C SER A 39 8.82 4.92 9.52
N PHE A 40 7.64 4.84 10.13
CA PHE A 40 6.41 4.95 9.38
C PHE A 40 6.18 6.39 8.91
N LEU A 41 5.68 6.53 7.68
CA LEU A 41 5.05 7.76 7.19
C LEU A 41 3.57 7.79 7.57
N PHE A 42 2.93 6.63 7.63
CA PHE A 42 1.59 6.41 8.15
C PHE A 42 1.63 5.21 9.09
N GLY A 43 1.13 5.35 10.32
CA GLY A 43 1.25 4.37 11.41
C GLY A 43 0.07 4.42 12.37
N SER A 44 -1.13 4.75 11.87
CA SER A 44 -2.36 4.83 12.68
C SER A 44 -2.78 3.49 13.30
N LEU A 45 -2.19 2.38 12.84
CA LEU A 45 -2.25 1.09 13.52
C LEU A 45 -1.61 1.11 14.92
N LEU A 46 -0.52 1.86 15.10
CA LEU A 46 0.20 1.97 16.37
C LEU A 46 -0.37 3.09 17.24
N ASP A 47 -0.59 4.26 16.64
CA ASP A 47 -1.14 5.43 17.33
C ASP A 47 -2.03 6.22 16.35
N LYS A 48 -3.33 6.27 16.63
CA LYS A 48 -4.30 6.94 15.75
C LYS A 48 -4.10 8.45 15.67
N GLU A 49 -3.55 9.07 16.72
CA GLU A 49 -3.38 10.52 16.82
C GLU A 49 -2.04 10.94 16.22
N LYS A 50 -0.97 10.19 16.51
CA LYS A 50 0.40 10.52 16.07
C LYS A 50 0.82 9.82 14.79
N GLY A 51 0.08 8.80 14.35
CA GLY A 51 0.43 7.95 13.22
C GLY A 51 0.33 8.62 11.85
N GLY A 52 -0.11 9.87 11.75
CA GLY A 52 -0.40 10.49 10.46
C GLY A 52 -1.62 9.85 9.78
N THR A 53 -1.99 10.34 8.60
CA THR A 53 -3.19 9.86 7.88
C THR A 53 -3.06 10.07 6.39
N PHE A 54 -3.38 9.04 5.59
CA PHE A 54 -3.67 9.20 4.17
C PHE A 54 -5.02 8.55 3.83
N SER A 55 -6.07 9.37 3.83
CA SER A 55 -7.45 8.92 3.62
C SER A 55 -8.02 9.43 2.30
N ILE A 56 -8.85 8.61 1.67
CA ILE A 56 -9.71 8.97 0.56
C ILE A 56 -11.07 8.36 0.87
N GLY A 57 -12.06 9.20 1.17
CA GLY A 57 -13.38 8.71 1.56
C GLY A 57 -14.50 9.69 1.24
N PRO A 58 -15.76 9.24 1.35
CA PRO A 58 -16.91 10.10 1.16
C PRO A 58 -17.03 11.15 2.27
N GLU A 59 -17.77 12.20 1.97
CA GLU A 59 -18.21 13.16 2.98
C GLU A 59 -19.29 12.54 3.87
N GLY A 60 -19.09 12.58 5.20
CA GLY A 60 -20.04 12.07 6.17
C GLY A 60 -19.81 10.60 6.57
N LYS A 61 -20.79 10.02 7.26
CA LYS A 61 -20.71 8.65 7.82
C LYS A 61 -21.70 7.68 7.21
N ASN A 62 -22.61 8.15 6.35
CA ASN A 62 -23.63 7.32 5.74
C ASN A 62 -23.14 6.77 4.41
N PHE A 63 -22.38 5.68 4.47
CA PHE A 63 -21.91 4.97 3.28
C PHE A 63 -21.63 3.50 3.61
N THR A 64 -21.53 2.68 2.58
CA THR A 64 -20.96 1.33 2.69
C THR A 64 -19.74 1.21 1.80
N SER A 65 -18.74 0.45 2.23
CA SER A 65 -17.54 0.17 1.45
C SER A 65 -17.38 -1.31 1.17
N LYS A 66 -16.77 -1.63 0.03
CA LYS A 66 -16.40 -2.99 -0.36
C LYS A 66 -14.99 -2.99 -0.92
N GLN A 67 -14.13 -3.80 -0.32
CA GLN A 67 -12.74 -3.94 -0.74
C GLN A 67 -12.48 -5.28 -1.42
N TYR A 68 -11.71 -5.28 -2.51
CA TYR A 68 -11.30 -6.47 -3.23
C TYR A 68 -10.01 -6.23 -4.01
N TYR A 69 -9.31 -7.31 -4.35
CA TYR A 69 -8.17 -7.24 -5.27
C TYR A 69 -8.62 -7.43 -6.71
N ILE A 70 -7.97 -6.73 -7.65
CA ILE A 70 -8.03 -7.11 -9.06
C ILE A 70 -7.49 -8.54 -9.18
N GLU A 71 -8.20 -9.39 -9.91
CA GLU A 71 -7.92 -10.82 -10.01
C GLU A 71 -6.45 -11.10 -10.35
N ASN A 72 -5.84 -11.99 -9.54
CA ASN A 72 -4.46 -12.44 -9.66
C ASN A 72 -3.42 -11.30 -9.58
N THR A 73 -3.69 -10.27 -8.76
CA THR A 73 -2.77 -9.15 -8.54
C THR A 73 -2.63 -8.69 -7.08
N ASN A 74 -1.64 -7.82 -6.84
CA ASN A 74 -1.52 -7.01 -5.63
C ASN A 74 -2.09 -5.58 -5.81
N ILE A 75 -3.09 -5.41 -6.68
CA ILE A 75 -3.78 -4.13 -6.89
C ILE A 75 -5.12 -4.17 -6.14
N LEU A 76 -5.31 -3.21 -5.23
CA LEU A 76 -6.45 -3.16 -4.33
C LEU A 76 -7.47 -2.14 -4.82
N CYS A 77 -8.75 -2.51 -4.79
CA CYS A 77 -9.87 -1.64 -5.11
C CYS A 77 -10.79 -1.54 -3.88
N THR A 78 -11.20 -0.32 -3.55
CA THR A 78 -12.21 -0.03 -2.52
C THR A 78 -13.34 0.77 -3.16
N GLU A 79 -14.52 0.18 -3.24
CA GLU A 79 -15.73 0.81 -3.76
C GLU A 79 -16.54 1.41 -2.61
N PHE A 80 -17.04 2.63 -2.80
CA PHE A 80 -17.89 3.34 -1.86
C PHE A 80 -19.28 3.56 -2.47
N HIS A 81 -20.30 3.29 -1.68
CA HIS A 81 -21.70 3.55 -2.02
C HIS A 81 -22.24 4.58 -1.03
N CYS A 82 -22.61 5.75 -1.55
CA CYS A 82 -23.06 6.91 -0.81
C CYS A 82 -24.45 7.33 -1.29
N ASP A 83 -25.12 8.23 -0.57
CA ASP A 83 -26.44 8.72 -0.96
C ASP A 83 -26.44 9.48 -2.30
N ASP A 84 -25.32 10.13 -2.62
CA ASP A 84 -25.13 11.03 -3.78
C ASP A 84 -24.37 10.39 -4.96
N GLY A 85 -23.89 9.14 -4.80
CA GLY A 85 -23.19 8.43 -5.86
C GLY A 85 -22.34 7.26 -5.40
N LYS A 86 -21.55 6.73 -6.34
CA LYS A 86 -20.61 5.65 -6.12
C LYS A 86 -19.27 6.02 -6.73
N PHE A 87 -18.19 5.69 -6.05
CA PHE A 87 -16.84 5.85 -6.57
C PHE A 87 -15.94 4.70 -6.10
N LYS A 88 -14.81 4.54 -6.77
CA LYS A 88 -13.82 3.51 -6.48
C LYS A 88 -12.46 4.14 -6.29
N VAL A 89 -11.75 3.71 -5.27
CA VAL A 89 -10.33 3.99 -5.05
C VAL A 89 -9.53 2.77 -5.46
N THR A 90 -8.55 2.95 -6.34
CA THR A 90 -7.62 1.90 -6.76
C THR A 90 -6.22 2.22 -6.27
N ASP A 91 -5.65 1.34 -5.46
CA ASP A 91 -4.37 1.50 -4.79
C ASP A 91 -3.36 0.43 -5.27
N PHE A 92 -2.16 0.85 -5.65
CA PHE A 92 -1.07 -0.09 -5.96
C PHE A 92 0.32 0.51 -5.78
N ALA A 93 1.30 -0.37 -5.66
CA ALA A 93 2.72 -0.05 -5.72
C ALA A 93 3.29 -0.53 -7.07
N PRO A 94 3.89 0.34 -7.90
CA PRO A 94 4.40 -0.08 -9.21
C PRO A 94 5.48 -1.15 -9.09
N ARG A 95 5.33 -2.22 -9.88
CA ARG A 95 6.31 -3.30 -10.02
C ARG A 95 6.20 -3.92 -11.41
N PHE A 96 7.27 -3.85 -12.21
CA PHE A 96 7.32 -4.48 -13.53
C PHE A 96 8.76 -4.57 -14.04
N LEU A 97 8.97 -5.28 -15.16
CA LEU A 97 10.26 -5.30 -15.84
C LEU A 97 10.43 -4.07 -16.74
N GLN A 98 11.58 -3.41 -16.64
CA GLN A 98 12.01 -2.33 -17.50
C GLN A 98 13.49 -2.49 -17.80
N GLN A 99 13.85 -2.60 -19.08
CA GLN A 99 15.24 -2.83 -19.51
C GLN A 99 15.90 -3.99 -18.74
N ASP A 100 15.20 -5.14 -18.69
CA ASP A 100 15.63 -6.38 -18.04
C ASP A 100 15.90 -6.28 -16.53
N ARG A 101 15.39 -5.22 -15.87
CA ARG A 101 15.47 -5.04 -14.42
C ARG A 101 14.11 -4.80 -13.82
N TYR A 102 13.93 -5.21 -12.57
CA TYR A 102 12.72 -4.89 -11.81
C TYR A 102 12.68 -3.40 -11.50
N TYR A 103 11.73 -2.70 -12.12
CA TYR A 103 11.35 -1.33 -11.78
C TYR A 103 10.32 -1.36 -10.66
N ARG A 104 10.70 -0.81 -9.50
CA ARG A 104 9.95 -0.84 -8.23
C ARG A 104 10.19 0.45 -7.43
N PRO A 105 9.75 1.61 -7.94
CA PRO A 105 9.98 2.89 -7.30
C PRO A 105 9.31 2.95 -5.92
N LEU A 106 9.81 3.81 -5.04
CA LEU A 106 9.18 4.09 -3.74
C LEU A 106 7.98 5.02 -3.95
N LEU A 107 6.90 4.45 -4.49
CA LEU A 107 5.79 5.21 -5.04
C LEU A 107 4.46 4.49 -4.79
N LEU A 108 3.58 5.11 -4.00
CA LEU A 108 2.20 4.69 -3.85
C LEU A 108 1.32 5.44 -4.86
N MET A 109 0.67 4.69 -5.75
CA MET A 109 -0.26 5.21 -6.74
C MET A 109 -1.70 4.97 -6.28
N ARG A 110 -2.53 6.02 -6.34
CA ARG A 110 -3.96 5.97 -6.01
C ARG A 110 -4.78 6.64 -7.11
N LYS A 111 -5.86 6.03 -7.56
CA LYS A 111 -6.84 6.63 -8.50
C LYS A 111 -8.23 6.58 -7.92
N ILE A 112 -8.95 7.70 -8.04
CA ILE A 112 -10.34 7.84 -7.62
C ILE A 112 -11.19 7.94 -8.88
N GLU A 113 -12.13 7.02 -9.07
CA GLU A 113 -12.97 6.93 -10.27
C GLU A 113 -14.45 7.06 -9.89
N VAL A 114 -15.18 7.95 -10.55
CA VAL A 114 -16.66 8.01 -10.44
C VAL A 114 -17.24 6.77 -11.11
N MET A 115 -18.13 6.08 -10.42
CA MET A 115 -18.90 4.96 -10.98
C MET A 115 -20.33 5.37 -11.27
N GLU A 116 -20.92 6.21 -10.41
CA GLU A 116 -22.30 6.68 -10.52
C GLU A 116 -22.47 8.01 -9.78
N GLY A 117 -23.36 8.88 -10.26
CA GLY A 117 -23.75 10.09 -9.54
C GLY A 117 -22.64 11.15 -9.46
N ARG A 118 -22.65 11.92 -8.36
CA ARG A 118 -21.71 13.03 -8.09
C ARG A 118 -21.29 12.99 -6.63
N PRO A 119 -20.50 11.97 -6.23
CA PRO A 119 -20.16 11.78 -4.82
C PRO A 119 -19.30 12.93 -4.31
N MET A 120 -19.62 13.42 -3.11
CA MET A 120 -18.78 14.32 -2.33
C MET A 120 -17.69 13.52 -1.63
N ILE A 121 -16.43 13.87 -1.89
CA ILE A 121 -15.27 13.16 -1.34
C ILE A 121 -14.33 14.11 -0.60
N LYS A 122 -13.53 13.54 0.30
CA LYS A 122 -12.45 14.21 1.00
C LYS A 122 -11.15 13.40 0.89
N VAL A 123 -10.05 14.11 0.66
CA VAL A 123 -8.70 13.54 0.63
C VAL A 123 -7.85 14.23 1.69
N ILE A 124 -7.22 13.43 2.56
CA ILE A 124 -6.29 13.92 3.58
C ILE A 124 -4.96 13.22 3.37
N CYS A 125 -3.85 13.96 3.40
CA CYS A 125 -2.51 13.38 3.36
C CYS A 125 -1.60 14.14 4.34
N LYS A 126 -1.33 13.49 5.47
CA LYS A 126 -0.54 14.00 6.60
C LYS A 126 0.49 12.95 6.99
N PRO A 127 1.61 12.82 6.24
CA PRO A 127 2.67 11.93 6.64
C PRO A 127 3.36 12.46 7.89
N VAL A 128 3.97 11.57 8.65
CA VAL A 128 4.77 11.89 9.84
C VAL A 128 6.14 11.24 9.73
N GLY A 129 7.09 11.69 10.54
CA GLY A 129 8.43 11.13 10.63
C GLY A 129 8.74 10.71 12.07
N ASN A 130 9.81 9.93 12.22
CA ASN A 130 10.29 9.43 13.52
C ASN A 130 9.17 8.88 14.42
N TYR A 131 8.35 7.99 13.86
CA TYR A 131 7.28 7.29 14.56
C TYR A 131 6.22 8.23 15.16
N GLY A 132 5.94 9.34 14.47
CA GLY A 132 4.93 10.32 14.87
C GLY A 132 5.46 11.46 15.74
N GLU A 133 6.78 11.54 15.95
CA GLU A 133 7.40 12.66 16.69
C GLU A 133 7.70 13.87 15.80
N VAL A 134 7.85 13.67 14.49
CA VAL A 134 8.16 14.74 13.54
C VAL A 134 6.96 14.99 12.63
N PHE A 135 6.46 16.22 12.66
CA PHE A 135 5.44 16.69 11.72
C PHE A 135 6.11 17.53 10.63
N PRO A 136 5.76 17.31 9.35
CA PRO A 136 6.40 18.00 8.26
C PRO A 136 5.95 19.46 8.16
N GLU A 137 6.88 20.33 7.77
CA GLU A 137 6.49 21.57 7.09
C GLU A 137 6.00 21.22 5.68
N VAL A 138 4.87 21.80 5.27
CA VAL A 138 4.24 21.52 3.97
C VAL A 138 4.48 22.69 3.02
N LEU A 139 5.16 22.41 1.91
CA LEU A 139 5.31 23.38 0.81
C LEU A 139 4.44 22.97 -0.37
N SER A 140 3.66 23.92 -0.90
CA SER A 140 2.86 23.71 -2.11
C SER A 140 3.65 24.11 -3.37
N GLY A 141 3.59 23.26 -4.38
CA GLY A 141 3.99 23.58 -5.74
C GLY A 141 2.76 23.78 -6.64
N SER A 142 2.94 23.67 -7.96
CA SER A 142 1.84 23.82 -8.93
C SER A 142 0.83 22.67 -8.90
N ASN A 143 1.31 21.45 -8.68
CA ASN A 143 0.52 20.21 -8.73
C ASN A 143 0.92 19.20 -7.65
N HIS A 144 1.59 19.67 -6.60
CA HIS A 144 2.13 18.79 -5.58
C HIS A 144 2.31 19.47 -4.23
N LEU A 145 2.33 18.66 -3.18
CA LEU A 145 2.75 19.02 -1.83
C LEU A 145 4.09 18.34 -1.51
N ARG A 146 5.05 19.08 -0.96
CA ARG A 146 6.29 18.54 -0.41
C ARG A 146 6.20 18.53 1.11
N PHE A 147 6.57 17.42 1.72
CA PHE A 147 6.60 17.24 3.17
C PHE A 147 8.06 17.20 3.63
N LEU A 148 8.50 18.27 4.30
CA LEU A 148 9.88 18.39 4.76
C LEU A 148 10.08 17.63 6.07
N ASN A 149 11.33 17.32 6.41
CA ASN A 149 11.75 16.72 7.69
C ASN A 149 11.23 15.30 8.01
N VAL A 150 10.43 14.70 7.13
CA VAL A 150 9.91 13.32 7.27
C VAL A 150 10.55 12.32 6.31
N GLY A 151 11.60 12.75 5.60
CA GLY A 151 12.36 11.96 4.63
C GLY A 151 13.08 12.87 3.62
N THR A 152 13.85 12.29 2.71
CA THR A 152 14.69 13.07 1.78
C THR A 152 13.86 13.92 0.80
N ASN A 153 12.83 13.33 0.19
CA ASN A 153 11.91 14.02 -0.72
C ASN A 153 10.55 13.33 -0.70
N VAL A 154 9.78 13.54 0.38
CA VAL A 154 8.41 13.02 0.48
C VAL A 154 7.46 13.99 -0.21
N ARG A 155 6.69 13.49 -1.18
CA ARG A 155 5.85 14.34 -2.03
C ARG A 155 4.54 13.65 -2.38
N LEU A 156 3.45 14.42 -2.36
CA LEU A 156 2.18 14.05 -2.96
C LEU A 156 2.01 14.85 -4.26
N THR A 157 1.93 14.17 -5.40
CA THR A 157 1.62 14.78 -6.71
C THR A 157 0.20 14.39 -7.10
N THR A 158 -0.62 15.35 -7.50
CA THR A 158 -2.05 15.13 -7.79
C THR A 158 -2.60 16.16 -8.78
N ASP A 159 -3.67 15.79 -9.47
CA ASP A 159 -4.53 16.67 -10.26
C ASP A 159 -5.70 17.26 -9.45
N ILE A 160 -5.84 16.88 -8.18
CA ILE A 160 -6.75 17.52 -7.23
C ILE A 160 -6.21 18.92 -6.90
N SER A 161 -7.11 19.90 -6.79
CA SER A 161 -6.71 21.22 -6.28
C SER A 161 -6.09 21.10 -4.89
N LEU A 162 -4.87 21.60 -4.74
CA LEU A 162 -4.10 21.48 -3.50
C LEU A 162 -4.80 22.13 -2.30
N ASN A 163 -5.64 23.14 -2.53
CA ASN A 163 -6.42 23.80 -1.48
C ASN A 163 -7.42 22.83 -0.82
N TYR A 164 -8.00 21.89 -1.57
CA TYR A 164 -8.90 20.89 -0.96
C TYR A 164 -8.15 19.98 0.01
N ILE A 165 -6.90 19.65 -0.27
CA ILE A 165 -6.07 18.78 0.58
C ILE A 165 -5.49 19.55 1.77
N LEU A 166 -4.96 20.76 1.53
CA LEU A 166 -4.38 21.61 2.58
C LEU A 166 -5.40 22.06 3.61
N GLU A 167 -6.62 22.39 3.17
CA GLU A 167 -7.72 22.85 4.04
C GLU A 167 -8.67 21.72 4.46
N GLU A 168 -8.38 20.47 4.05
CA GLU A 168 -9.17 19.26 4.36
C GLU A 168 -10.66 19.42 3.99
N LYS A 169 -10.90 20.09 2.86
CA LYS A 169 -12.23 20.39 2.33
C LYS A 169 -12.72 19.27 1.42
N SER A 170 -14.00 18.98 1.54
CA SER A 170 -14.70 18.07 0.64
C SER A 170 -14.94 18.75 -0.72
N PHE A 171 -15.01 17.97 -1.79
CA PHE A 171 -15.32 18.44 -3.13
C PHE A 171 -16.10 17.38 -3.93
N VAL A 172 -16.85 17.82 -4.94
CA VAL A 172 -17.56 16.93 -5.85
C VAL A 172 -16.56 16.22 -6.76
N LEU A 173 -16.60 14.89 -6.78
CA LEU A 173 -15.84 14.10 -7.75
C LEU A 173 -16.59 14.09 -9.10
N SER A 174 -16.13 14.92 -10.04
CA SER A 174 -16.74 15.05 -11.38
C SER A 174 -16.07 14.20 -12.45
N GLU A 175 -14.79 13.87 -12.25
CA GLU A 175 -13.95 13.11 -13.17
C GLU A 175 -12.90 12.35 -12.35
N SER A 176 -12.16 11.46 -13.01
CA SER A 176 -11.12 10.68 -12.33
C SER A 176 -10.05 11.60 -11.74
N ARG A 177 -9.55 11.23 -10.56
CA ARG A 177 -8.44 11.90 -9.89
C ARG A 177 -7.30 10.94 -9.64
N TYR A 178 -6.09 11.44 -9.76
CA TYR A 178 -4.87 10.67 -9.64
C TYR A 178 -4.01 11.24 -8.52
N LEU A 179 -3.39 10.35 -7.74
CA LEU A 179 -2.47 10.70 -6.66
C LEU A 179 -1.26 9.79 -6.73
N ALA A 180 -0.09 10.40 -6.59
CA ALA A 180 1.19 9.71 -6.51
C ALA A 180 1.93 10.21 -5.27
N PHE A 181 2.08 9.33 -4.28
CA PHE A 181 2.84 9.61 -3.07
C PHE A 181 4.22 8.96 -3.17
N SER A 182 5.24 9.79 -3.38
CA SER A 182 6.60 9.37 -3.70
C SER A 182 7.56 9.63 -2.54
N TYR A 183 8.52 8.74 -2.39
CA TYR A 183 9.73 8.93 -1.58
C TYR A 183 10.94 9.05 -2.53
N GLU A 184 11.79 10.05 -2.32
CA GLU A 184 13.01 10.37 -3.11
C GLU A 184 12.80 11.04 -4.47
N LEU A 185 12.26 10.33 -5.46
CA LEU A 185 12.22 10.81 -6.84
C LEU A 185 10.83 11.34 -7.21
N PRO A 186 10.72 12.59 -7.70
CA PRO A 186 9.45 13.11 -8.20
C PRO A 186 9.07 12.43 -9.52
N LEU A 187 7.79 12.52 -9.87
CA LEU A 187 7.32 12.19 -11.22
C LEU A 187 7.80 13.26 -12.22
N GLU A 188 8.50 12.82 -13.26
CA GLU A 188 8.99 13.69 -14.35
C GLU A 188 7.96 13.83 -15.49
N SER A 189 7.09 12.83 -15.66
CA SER A 189 6.07 12.76 -16.70
C SER A 189 4.68 13.13 -16.19
N GLY A 190 3.73 13.32 -17.11
CA GLY A 190 2.32 13.59 -16.78
C GLY A 190 1.75 12.53 -15.84
N LEU A 191 1.04 12.98 -14.80
CA LEU A 191 0.57 12.11 -13.72
C LEU A 191 -0.37 11.00 -14.23
N GLU A 192 -1.41 11.36 -14.98
CA GLU A 192 -2.38 10.41 -15.52
C GLU A 192 -1.73 9.37 -16.45
N SER A 193 -0.95 9.82 -17.44
CA SER A 193 -0.29 8.90 -18.38
C SER A 193 0.70 7.96 -17.69
N THR A 194 1.40 8.45 -16.67
CA THR A 194 2.30 7.63 -15.84
C THR A 194 1.52 6.62 -15.02
N PHE A 195 0.41 7.05 -14.41
CA PHE A 195 -0.46 6.18 -13.63
C PHE A 195 -0.98 5.03 -14.48
N GLU A 196 -1.57 5.32 -15.64
CA GLU A 196 -2.17 4.30 -16.51
C GLU A 196 -1.12 3.33 -17.07
N LEU A 197 0.07 3.85 -17.44
CA LEU A 197 1.19 3.01 -17.86
C LEU A 197 1.65 2.07 -16.74
N PHE A 198 1.85 2.60 -15.53
CA PHE A 198 2.34 1.81 -14.40
C PHE A 198 1.28 0.82 -13.92
N PHE A 199 0.01 1.20 -13.93
CA PHE A 199 -1.11 0.33 -13.61
C PHE A 199 -1.15 -0.87 -14.55
N SER A 200 -1.12 -0.64 -15.87
CA SER A 200 -1.17 -1.72 -16.85
C SER A 200 0.02 -2.67 -16.71
N LYS A 201 1.24 -2.13 -16.60
CA LYS A 201 2.46 -2.94 -16.45
C LYS A 201 2.49 -3.72 -15.13
N THR A 202 2.04 -3.12 -14.04
CA THR A 202 2.00 -3.77 -12.73
C THR A 202 0.96 -4.89 -12.70
N ARG A 203 -0.21 -4.66 -13.31
CA ARG A 203 -1.23 -5.70 -13.47
C ARG A 203 -0.70 -6.88 -14.26
N GLU A 204 -0.08 -6.61 -15.42
CA GLU A 204 0.52 -7.65 -16.26
C GLU A 204 1.61 -8.43 -15.52
N TYR A 205 2.49 -7.74 -14.79
CA TYR A 205 3.53 -8.36 -13.99
C TYR A 205 2.96 -9.39 -13.01
N TRP A 206 1.99 -9.01 -12.18
CA TRP A 206 1.43 -9.91 -11.18
C TRP A 206 0.67 -11.08 -11.82
N GLN A 207 -0.09 -10.83 -12.88
CA GLN A 207 -0.81 -11.88 -13.59
C GLN A 207 0.16 -12.89 -14.22
N ASN A 208 1.27 -12.42 -14.78
CA ASN A 208 2.30 -13.30 -15.34
C ASN A 208 3.03 -14.07 -14.24
N TRP A 209 3.33 -13.45 -13.09
CA TRP A 209 3.92 -14.14 -11.94
C TRP A 209 3.00 -15.25 -11.40
N VAL A 210 1.68 -15.02 -11.33
CA VAL A 210 0.72 -16.06 -10.94
C VAL A 210 0.66 -17.18 -11.99
N LYS A 211 0.71 -16.87 -13.30
CA LYS A 211 0.72 -17.88 -14.36
C LYS A 211 1.93 -18.81 -14.31
N THR A 212 3.09 -18.34 -13.85
CA THR A 212 4.28 -19.17 -13.68
C THR A 212 4.28 -19.96 -12.37
N THR A 213 3.25 -19.78 -11.53
CA THR A 213 3.10 -20.47 -10.26
C THR A 213 2.38 -21.80 -10.44
N SER A 214 2.92 -22.88 -9.89
CA SER A 214 2.28 -24.19 -9.84
C SER A 214 1.25 -24.24 -8.72
N ILE A 215 -0.01 -23.93 -9.04
CA ILE A 215 -1.11 -23.87 -8.07
C ILE A 215 -2.13 -24.98 -8.34
N PRO A 216 -2.35 -25.90 -7.38
CA PRO A 216 -3.42 -26.90 -7.46
C PRO A 216 -4.80 -26.26 -7.67
N SER A 217 -5.73 -27.03 -8.26
CA SER A 217 -7.11 -26.56 -8.49
C SER A 217 -7.93 -26.45 -7.20
N LEU A 218 -7.54 -27.15 -6.14
CA LEU A 218 -8.21 -27.10 -4.83
C LEU A 218 -7.78 -25.84 -4.07
N TYR A 219 -8.75 -25.05 -3.57
CA TYR A 219 -8.51 -23.77 -2.88
C TYR A 219 -7.62 -22.78 -3.66
N GLN A 220 -7.73 -22.80 -4.98
CA GLN A 220 -6.83 -22.05 -5.87
C GLN A 220 -6.82 -20.55 -5.56
N LYS A 221 -7.98 -19.94 -5.26
CA LYS A 221 -8.09 -18.50 -4.97
C LYS A 221 -7.33 -18.12 -3.71
N GLU A 222 -7.49 -18.91 -2.65
CA GLU A 222 -6.83 -18.73 -1.38
C GLU A 222 -5.32 -18.94 -1.53
N MET A 223 -4.89 -19.97 -2.27
CA MET A 223 -3.48 -20.24 -2.54
C MET A 223 -2.82 -19.10 -3.33
N ILE A 224 -3.45 -18.60 -4.39
CA ILE A 224 -2.97 -17.44 -5.16
C ILE A 224 -2.80 -16.23 -4.25
N ARG A 225 -3.83 -15.94 -3.43
CA ARG A 225 -3.81 -14.78 -2.53
C ARG A 225 -2.69 -14.89 -1.52
N SER A 226 -2.50 -16.05 -0.90
CA SER A 226 -1.40 -16.33 0.03
C SER A 226 -0.03 -16.21 -0.65
N ALA A 227 0.15 -16.78 -1.84
CA ALA A 227 1.40 -16.72 -2.59
C ALA A 227 1.79 -15.27 -2.92
N LEU A 228 0.84 -14.47 -3.42
CA LEU A 228 1.06 -13.06 -3.70
C LEU A 228 1.40 -12.24 -2.44
N VAL A 229 0.79 -12.55 -1.28
CA VAL A 229 1.12 -11.88 -0.01
C VAL A 229 2.53 -12.27 0.45
N LEU A 230 2.89 -13.56 0.39
CA LEU A 230 4.24 -14.02 0.72
C LEU A 230 5.29 -13.34 -0.16
N LYS A 231 5.00 -13.19 -1.45
CA LYS A 231 5.89 -12.45 -2.37
C LYS A 231 6.11 -11.00 -1.95
N LEU A 232 5.09 -10.32 -1.43
CA LEU A 232 5.24 -8.93 -0.93
C LEU A 232 6.14 -8.82 0.31
N HIS A 233 6.29 -9.90 1.08
CA HIS A 233 7.15 -9.93 2.28
C HIS A 233 8.62 -10.21 1.95
N GLN A 234 8.92 -10.56 0.71
CA GLN A 234 10.30 -10.67 0.24
C GLN A 234 10.86 -9.29 -0.05
N TYR A 235 12.01 -8.96 0.54
CA TYR A 235 12.78 -7.78 0.21
C TYR A 235 13.65 -8.07 -1.02
N GLU A 236 13.43 -7.32 -2.10
CA GLU A 236 14.05 -7.62 -3.40
C GLU A 236 15.58 -7.54 -3.35
N ASP A 237 16.15 -6.56 -2.63
CA ASP A 237 17.59 -6.27 -2.70
C ASP A 237 18.45 -7.37 -2.04
N THR A 238 17.93 -8.05 -1.02
CA THR A 238 18.67 -9.08 -0.28
C THR A 238 18.04 -10.46 -0.37
N GLY A 239 16.83 -10.57 -0.93
CA GLY A 239 16.00 -11.76 -0.87
C GLY A 239 15.40 -12.06 0.51
N GLY A 240 15.76 -11.32 1.55
CA GLY A 240 15.29 -11.57 2.92
C GLY A 240 13.76 -11.49 3.03
N ILE A 241 13.16 -12.36 3.85
CA ILE A 241 11.71 -12.41 4.02
C ILE A 241 11.36 -11.89 5.41
N ILE A 242 10.54 -10.85 5.48
CA ILE A 242 10.07 -10.29 6.75
C ILE A 242 8.95 -11.17 7.33
N ALA A 243 8.87 -11.27 8.65
CA ALA A 243 7.82 -12.08 9.31
C ALA A 243 6.43 -11.43 9.22
N SER A 244 6.36 -10.10 9.21
CA SER A 244 5.15 -9.31 8.99
C SER A 244 5.50 -7.94 8.42
N GLY A 245 4.56 -7.30 7.72
CA GLY A 245 4.73 -5.94 7.24
C GLY A 245 4.62 -4.85 8.29
N SER A 246 4.13 -5.18 9.48
CA SER A 246 4.02 -4.27 10.63
C SER A 246 4.86 -4.76 11.81
N MET A 247 5.06 -3.88 12.79
CA MET A 247 5.52 -4.30 14.12
C MET A 247 4.47 -5.22 14.78
N SER A 248 4.84 -5.89 15.87
CA SER A 248 3.85 -6.56 16.73
C SER A 248 2.75 -5.57 17.08
N LEU A 249 1.51 -5.88 16.69
CA LEU A 249 0.37 -5.27 17.33
C LEU A 249 0.26 -5.93 18.71
N PRO A 250 0.30 -5.17 19.81
CA PRO A 250 0.22 -5.77 21.14
C PRO A 250 -1.09 -6.55 21.25
N GLU A 251 -1.00 -7.83 21.62
CA GLU A 251 -2.16 -8.70 21.83
C GLU A 251 -3.05 -8.18 22.98
N PHE A 252 -2.43 -7.43 23.91
CA PHE A 252 -3.04 -6.66 25.00
C PHE A 252 -2.06 -5.55 25.44
N ASP A 253 -2.58 -4.44 25.98
CA ASP A 253 -1.75 -3.33 26.46
C ASP A 253 -0.73 -3.81 27.51
N GLN A 254 0.52 -3.35 27.41
CA GLN A 254 1.64 -3.68 28.32
C GLN A 254 2.05 -5.16 28.43
N SER A 255 1.76 -5.99 27.42
CA SER A 255 2.07 -7.44 27.42
C SER A 255 3.56 -7.82 27.50
N GLY A 256 4.48 -6.86 27.39
CA GLY A 256 5.93 -7.08 27.49
C GLY A 256 6.56 -7.90 26.36
N ARG A 257 5.76 -8.41 25.41
CA ARG A 257 6.23 -9.18 24.23
C ARG A 257 5.92 -8.42 22.95
N ASN A 258 6.55 -7.26 22.79
CA ASN A 258 6.46 -6.46 21.57
C ASN A 258 7.73 -6.66 20.74
N TRP A 259 7.65 -7.50 19.71
CA TRP A 259 8.75 -7.73 18.77
C TRP A 259 8.47 -6.97 17.47
N ASP A 260 9.50 -6.38 16.88
CA ASP A 260 9.37 -5.83 15.53
C ASP A 260 9.44 -6.98 14.51
N TYR A 261 8.28 -7.38 13.97
CA TYR A 261 8.15 -8.46 12.99
C TYR A 261 8.53 -8.05 11.57
N ARG A 262 8.93 -6.79 11.35
CA ARG A 262 9.42 -6.29 10.06
C ARG A 262 10.85 -6.77 9.75
N TYR A 263 11.49 -7.46 10.70
CA TYR A 263 12.79 -8.08 10.51
C TYR A 263 12.65 -9.54 10.01
N CYS A 264 13.75 -10.02 9.42
CA CYS A 264 13.88 -11.40 8.96
C CYS A 264 14.18 -12.34 10.14
N TRP A 265 13.40 -13.41 10.28
CA TRP A 265 13.62 -14.47 11.26
C TRP A 265 13.89 -15.77 10.51
N MET A 266 15.00 -16.46 10.79
CA MET A 266 15.45 -17.64 10.01
C MET A 266 14.36 -18.72 9.84
N ARG A 267 13.56 -18.95 10.88
CA ARG A 267 12.45 -19.92 10.85
C ARG A 267 11.35 -19.52 9.86
N ASP A 268 10.93 -18.27 9.92
CA ASP A 268 9.84 -17.72 9.11
C ASP A 268 10.27 -17.62 7.63
N THR A 269 11.54 -17.28 7.38
CA THR A 269 12.17 -17.32 6.06
C THR A 269 12.22 -18.73 5.49
N TYR A 270 12.61 -19.74 6.29
CA TYR A 270 12.64 -21.13 5.85
C TYR A 270 11.26 -21.62 5.37
N TYR A 271 10.19 -21.37 6.14
CA TYR A 271 8.85 -21.79 5.75
C TYR A 271 8.31 -21.04 4.53
N SER A 272 8.59 -19.74 4.44
CA SER A 272 8.17 -18.92 3.29
C SER A 272 8.85 -19.37 2.00
N LEU A 273 10.16 -19.64 2.05
CA LEU A 273 10.90 -20.19 0.92
C LEU A 273 10.45 -21.59 0.54
N TYR A 274 10.19 -22.45 1.52
CA TYR A 274 9.67 -23.77 1.26
C TYR A 274 8.32 -23.69 0.52
N ALA A 275 7.44 -22.78 0.93
CA ALA A 275 6.16 -22.55 0.25
C ALA A 275 6.36 -22.03 -1.19
N LEU A 276 7.23 -21.04 -1.39
CA LEU A 276 7.53 -20.46 -2.71
C LEU A 276 8.17 -21.47 -3.68
N ASN A 277 9.10 -22.30 -3.18
CA ASN A 277 9.69 -23.39 -3.94
C ASN A 277 8.66 -24.46 -4.31
N SER A 278 7.77 -24.80 -3.38
CA SER A 278 6.72 -25.81 -3.61
C SER A 278 5.73 -25.39 -4.70
N ILE A 279 5.63 -24.09 -4.99
CA ILE A 279 4.78 -23.53 -6.04
C ILE A 279 5.58 -23.11 -7.29
N GLY A 280 6.83 -23.55 -7.44
CA GLY A 280 7.62 -23.43 -8.67
C GLY A 280 8.49 -22.17 -8.79
N HIS A 281 8.60 -21.34 -7.76
CA HIS A 281 9.43 -20.13 -7.77
C HIS A 281 10.84 -20.39 -7.22
N PHE A 282 11.64 -21.18 -7.95
CA PHE A 282 12.98 -21.59 -7.54
C PHE A 282 14.00 -20.44 -7.48
N GLU A 283 13.89 -19.42 -8.35
CA GLU A 283 14.80 -18.27 -8.36
C GLU A 283 14.74 -17.47 -7.05
N GLU A 284 13.57 -17.42 -6.39
CA GLU A 284 13.39 -16.70 -5.14
C GLU A 284 14.20 -17.32 -3.98
N SER A 285 14.53 -18.61 -4.08
CA SER A 285 15.35 -19.33 -3.09
C SER A 285 16.85 -19.15 -3.26
N GLN A 286 17.32 -18.86 -4.48
CA GLN A 286 18.76 -18.75 -4.75
C GLN A 286 19.37 -17.43 -4.25
N ASN A 287 18.60 -16.35 -4.22
CA ASN A 287 19.09 -15.03 -3.80
C ASN A 287 19.48 -14.94 -2.32
N ILE A 288 18.94 -15.81 -1.45
CA ILE A 288 19.25 -15.81 0.00
C ILE A 288 20.52 -16.61 0.31
N SER A 289 20.97 -17.47 -0.61
CA SER A 289 22.05 -18.44 -0.36
C SER A 289 23.47 -17.85 -0.51
N VAL A 290 23.61 -16.55 -0.75
CA VAL A 290 24.90 -15.91 -1.10
C VAL A 290 25.39 -14.88 -0.04
N HIS A 291 24.75 -14.81 1.13
CA HIS A 291 25.20 -13.95 2.23
C HIS A 291 25.27 -14.68 3.58
#